data_AF-A0AAW9BBD5-F1
#
_entry.id   AF-A0AAW9BBD5-F1
#
_cell.length_a   1.000
_cell.length_b   1.000
_cell.length_c   1.000
_cell.angle_alpha   90.00
_cell.angle_beta   90.00
_cell.angle_gamma   90.00
#
_symmetry.space_group_name_H-M   'P 1'
#
loop_
_entity.id
_entity.type
_entity.pdbx_description
1 polymer ?
#
loop_
_entity_poly.entity_id
_entity_poly.type
_entity_poly.pdbx_seq_one_letter_code
_entity_poly.pdbx_strand_id
1 'polypeptide(L)'
;MKALKNPVALATLLVLQACSSQPPQSGAADPTSPPATLDKPETIQPQTFMLRGKVIVGHESQYIMPCGSDKQYWLQLSPQQMQQAIQLNNEPYQTMYGEVIGHLNPPGIDGFSADFDANFVVEQVNFLTTENPNRCQQPNKPTRVFGNEPSWSASFEANGLTFQQIGKQTTKLAIKSSQLQPRQRTYQLQDGELRLTENLCSDTMSDSLYGWKATLKHDGETYQGCGMAANVDATLGWANTYVATSTQSQGFEVQMTLNPDHSATTKYRYSHGQAPLIERGYWQQLSPSQVQVVMTHHQQQRLMSERLFTREGNQLKATKEKVGNLVYPIADGGLVLYPATVRDEGIMQPAEKRTNNPIGSADVPSSAEFDSKVDAAVRNYFFIHQTTPNNNQYRWLTYDLNSDGNEELLVQLDWCGSGGCTLLIFEHHEKEWRFNSRITLVQSPIMLGQQTSHGWRDLIFNVSGGGAKAAQHVMQYTGVSYPLNPSMAPTATPNQVSGVRLFSDGISPVREGVRL
;
A
#
# COMPACT_ATOMS: atom_id res chain seq x y z
N MET A 1 -12.01 87.80 -15.13
CA MET A 1 -12.08 87.27 -13.76
C MET A 1 -13.35 86.44 -13.61
N LYS A 2 -13.23 85.27 -12.98
CA LYS A 2 -14.27 84.34 -12.50
C LYS A 2 -15.06 83.57 -13.59
N ALA A 3 -14.49 82.40 -13.90
CA ALA A 3 -15.07 81.34 -14.71
C ALA A 3 -16.21 80.62 -13.99
N LEU A 4 -17.12 80.12 -14.82
CA LEU A 4 -18.44 79.58 -14.53
C LEU A 4 -18.41 78.27 -13.74
N LYS A 5 -19.43 78.12 -12.88
CA LYS A 5 -19.83 76.85 -12.28
C LYS A 5 -20.57 76.01 -13.33
N ASN A 6 -20.10 74.78 -13.53
CA ASN A 6 -20.88 73.70 -14.15
C ASN A 6 -20.89 72.50 -13.17
N PRO A 7 -21.98 71.72 -13.11
CA PRO A 7 -22.11 70.59 -12.20
C PRO A 7 -21.41 69.36 -12.79
N VAL A 8 -20.64 68.63 -11.98
CA VAL A 8 -20.00 67.39 -12.41
C VAL A 8 -20.61 66.20 -11.69
N ALA A 9 -20.87 65.19 -12.50
CA ALA A 9 -21.56 63.94 -12.26
C ALA A 9 -20.94 63.04 -11.18
N LEU A 10 -21.81 62.27 -10.51
CA LEU A 10 -21.43 61.09 -9.76
C LEU A 10 -20.76 60.07 -10.69
N ALA A 11 -19.52 59.70 -10.38
CA ALA A 11 -18.86 58.52 -10.92
C ALA A 11 -18.65 57.52 -9.79
N THR A 12 -19.37 56.40 -9.88
CA THR A 12 -19.24 55.20 -9.03
C THR A 12 -17.90 54.52 -9.34
N LEU A 13 -17.00 54.49 -8.36
CA LEU A 13 -15.72 53.77 -8.41
C LEU A 13 -15.93 52.31 -7.97
N LEU A 14 -15.97 51.40 -8.94
CA LEU A 14 -15.82 49.95 -8.75
C LEU A 14 -14.32 49.64 -8.54
N VAL A 15 -13.96 49.21 -7.32
CA VAL A 15 -12.62 48.71 -7.01
C VAL A 15 -12.54 47.24 -7.46
N LEU A 16 -11.93 46.99 -8.62
CA LEU A 16 -11.49 45.66 -9.02
C LEU A 16 -10.21 45.31 -8.24
N GLN A 17 -10.32 44.47 -7.21
CA GLN A 17 -9.17 43.77 -6.67
C GLN A 17 -8.76 42.68 -7.65
N ALA A 18 -7.67 42.91 -8.37
CA ALA A 18 -6.98 41.88 -9.13
C ALA A 18 -6.19 41.00 -8.15
N CYS A 19 -6.70 39.82 -7.82
CA CYS A 19 -5.89 38.76 -7.23
C CYS A 19 -4.92 38.25 -8.30
N SER A 20 -3.64 38.62 -8.20
CA SER A 20 -2.58 37.96 -8.97
C SER A 20 -2.38 36.55 -8.41
N SER A 21 -3.07 35.56 -8.97
CA SER A 21 -2.77 34.16 -8.72
C SER A 21 -1.51 33.77 -9.49
N GLN A 22 -0.37 33.81 -8.79
CA GLN A 22 0.86 33.20 -9.26
C GLN A 22 0.63 31.67 -9.29
N PRO A 23 0.74 30.99 -10.44
CA PRO A 23 0.51 29.55 -10.51
C PRO A 23 1.64 28.82 -9.75
N PRO A 24 1.33 27.69 -9.07
CA PRO A 24 2.35 26.95 -8.32
C PRO A 24 3.42 26.42 -9.28
N GLN A 25 4.68 26.70 -8.97
CA GLN A 25 5.82 26.07 -9.61
C GLN A 25 5.83 24.57 -9.24
N SER A 26 5.80 23.70 -10.25
CA SER A 26 6.17 22.29 -10.08
C SER A 26 7.54 22.09 -10.72
N GLY A 27 8.51 21.61 -9.94
CA GLY A 27 9.88 21.43 -10.43
C GLY A 27 11.01 21.45 -9.38
N ALA A 28 10.70 21.30 -8.10
CA ALA A 28 11.58 20.76 -7.07
C ALA A 28 10.64 20.18 -6.00
N ALA A 29 10.93 19.01 -5.45
CA ALA A 29 10.26 18.63 -4.21
C ALA A 29 10.66 19.68 -3.17
N ASP A 30 9.73 20.56 -2.79
CA ASP A 30 9.92 21.43 -1.64
C ASP A 30 10.18 20.50 -0.44
N PRO A 31 11.31 20.62 0.27
CA PRO A 31 11.63 19.78 1.42
C PRO A 31 10.76 20.07 2.65
N THR A 32 9.60 20.72 2.49
CA THR A 32 8.79 21.31 3.56
C THR A 32 7.38 20.75 3.69
N SER A 33 6.91 19.90 2.78
CA SER A 33 5.64 19.20 2.99
C SER A 33 5.84 18.09 4.04
N PRO A 34 5.02 18.04 5.10
CA PRO A 34 5.12 16.98 6.09
C PRO A 34 4.91 15.61 5.40
N PRO A 35 5.57 14.54 5.89
CA PRO A 35 5.37 13.20 5.35
C PRO A 35 3.90 12.79 5.44
N ALA A 36 3.44 11.98 4.49
CA ALA A 36 2.08 11.46 4.52
C ALA A 36 1.88 10.58 5.76
N THR A 37 0.66 10.56 6.30
CA THR A 37 0.34 9.77 7.51
C THR A 37 -0.97 9.03 7.34
N LEU A 38 -1.07 7.84 7.92
CA LEU A 38 -2.30 7.05 7.90
C LEU A 38 -3.46 7.73 8.64
N ASP A 39 -3.16 8.58 9.64
CA ASP A 39 -4.17 9.35 10.38
C ASP A 39 -4.79 10.49 9.57
N LYS A 40 -4.14 10.87 8.46
CA LYS A 40 -4.58 11.92 7.53
C LYS A 40 -4.57 11.39 6.10
N PRO A 41 -5.54 10.54 5.71
CA PRO A 41 -5.54 9.86 4.42
C PRO A 41 -5.44 10.81 3.21
N GLU A 42 -5.92 12.05 3.33
CA GLU A 42 -5.82 13.09 2.30
C GLU A 42 -4.37 13.48 1.96
N THR A 43 -3.44 13.23 2.88
CA THR A 43 -1.99 13.46 2.67
C THR A 43 -1.34 12.35 1.85
N ILE A 44 -2.00 11.21 1.69
CA ILE A 44 -1.51 10.06 0.92
C ILE A 44 -1.83 10.34 -0.55
N GLN A 45 -0.91 11.04 -1.21
CA GLN A 45 -1.00 11.39 -2.63
C GLN A 45 0.09 10.62 -3.39
N PRO A 46 -0.22 9.50 -4.04
CA PRO A 46 0.74 8.74 -4.80
C PRO A 46 1.37 9.56 -5.93
N GLN A 47 2.67 9.38 -6.13
CA GLN A 47 3.33 9.88 -7.33
C GLN A 47 3.05 8.94 -8.49
N THR A 48 2.86 9.54 -9.67
CA THR A 48 2.67 8.75 -10.87
C THR A 48 3.97 8.08 -11.31
N PHE A 49 3.84 6.89 -11.87
CA PHE A 49 4.95 6.11 -12.40
C PHE A 49 4.62 5.56 -13.77
N MET A 50 5.67 5.20 -14.52
CA MET A 50 5.55 4.62 -15.87
C MET A 50 5.38 3.11 -15.76
N LEU A 51 4.30 2.58 -16.32
CA LEU A 51 4.09 1.14 -16.44
C LEU A 51 4.04 0.75 -17.92
N ARG A 52 4.89 -0.20 -18.31
CA ARG A 52 4.92 -0.76 -19.67
C ARG A 52 4.54 -2.23 -19.65
N GLY A 53 3.77 -2.68 -20.63
CA GLY A 53 3.23 -4.02 -20.60
C GLY A 53 2.39 -4.39 -21.81
N LYS A 54 1.85 -5.61 -21.76
CA LYS A 54 0.78 -6.03 -22.66
C LYS A 54 -0.52 -5.45 -22.14
N VAL A 55 -1.28 -4.82 -23.03
CA VAL A 55 -2.54 -4.15 -22.71
C VAL A 55 -3.67 -4.82 -23.48
N ILE A 56 -4.77 -5.10 -22.79
CA ILE A 56 -6.05 -5.46 -23.40
C ILE A 56 -7.05 -4.39 -23.00
N VAL A 57 -7.85 -3.91 -23.95
CA VAL A 57 -8.96 -2.98 -23.72
C VAL A 57 -10.17 -3.48 -24.49
N GLY A 58 -11.27 -3.71 -23.78
CA GLY A 58 -12.55 -4.14 -24.33
C GLY A 58 -13.70 -3.80 -23.38
N HIS A 59 -14.92 -4.20 -23.74
CA HIS A 59 -16.13 -3.81 -23.01
C HIS A 59 -16.20 -4.39 -21.58
N GLU A 60 -15.66 -5.60 -21.38
CA GLU A 60 -15.74 -6.34 -20.11
C GLU A 60 -14.37 -6.69 -19.51
N SER A 61 -13.28 -6.41 -20.25
CA SER A 61 -11.92 -6.71 -19.81
C SER A 61 -10.98 -5.60 -20.24
N GLN A 62 -10.34 -4.95 -19.26
CA GLN A 62 -9.31 -3.95 -19.49
C GLN A 62 -8.20 -4.11 -18.45
N TYR A 63 -7.01 -4.49 -18.88
CA TYR A 63 -5.90 -4.71 -17.97
C TYR A 63 -4.55 -4.51 -18.64
N ILE A 64 -3.54 -4.28 -17.81
CA ILE A 64 -2.14 -4.28 -18.19
C ILE A 64 -1.42 -5.39 -17.45
N MET A 65 -0.66 -6.20 -18.18
CA MET A 65 0.30 -7.14 -17.64
C MET A 65 1.70 -6.53 -17.79
N PRO A 66 2.34 -6.05 -16.70
CA PRO A 66 3.64 -5.40 -16.78
C PRO A 66 4.69 -6.30 -17.45
N CYS A 67 5.62 -5.67 -18.16
CA CYS A 67 6.70 -6.41 -18.81
C CYS A 67 7.54 -7.19 -17.79
N GLY A 68 7.69 -8.50 -18.01
CA GLY A 68 8.45 -9.38 -17.11
C GLY A 68 7.67 -9.84 -15.87
N SER A 69 6.36 -9.57 -15.80
CA SER A 69 5.48 -9.95 -14.70
C SER A 69 4.42 -10.96 -15.14
N ASP A 70 3.96 -11.77 -14.19
CA ASP A 70 2.74 -12.58 -14.28
C ASP A 70 1.52 -11.88 -13.67
N LYS A 71 1.72 -10.69 -13.09
CA LYS A 71 0.68 -9.86 -12.49
C LYS A 71 -0.11 -9.11 -13.54
N GLN A 72 -1.37 -8.87 -13.21
CA GLN A 72 -2.25 -8.04 -14.00
C GLN A 72 -2.83 -6.96 -13.10
N TYR A 73 -2.94 -5.75 -13.65
CA TYR A 73 -3.64 -4.64 -13.02
C TYR A 73 -4.83 -4.25 -13.89
N TRP A 74 -5.98 -4.05 -13.25
CA TRP A 74 -7.15 -3.53 -13.93
C TRP A 74 -6.85 -2.11 -14.40
N LEU A 75 -6.99 -1.84 -15.70
CA LEU A 75 -6.73 -0.52 -16.25
C LEU A 75 -7.96 0.36 -16.09
N GLN A 76 -7.82 1.46 -15.37
CA GLN A 76 -8.86 2.49 -15.30
C GLN A 76 -8.49 3.64 -16.23
N LEU A 77 -9.06 3.60 -17.43
CA LEU A 77 -8.91 4.62 -18.48
C LEU A 77 -10.02 5.67 -18.41
N SER A 78 -9.72 6.91 -18.80
CA SER A 78 -10.77 7.92 -19.05
C SER A 78 -11.62 7.54 -20.27
N PRO A 79 -12.87 8.06 -20.40
CA PRO A 79 -13.71 7.76 -21.57
C PRO A 79 -13.02 8.07 -22.91
N GLN A 80 -12.26 9.17 -22.98
CA GLN A 80 -11.50 9.54 -24.17
C GLN A 80 -10.35 8.56 -24.44
N GLN A 81 -9.58 8.19 -23.42
CA GLN A 81 -8.48 7.22 -23.57
C GLN A 81 -9.00 5.84 -24.00
N MET A 82 -10.10 5.38 -23.39
CA MET A 82 -10.73 4.11 -23.75
C MET A 82 -11.26 4.12 -25.18
N GLN A 83 -11.95 5.19 -25.60
CA GLN A 83 -12.42 5.31 -26.98
C GLN A 83 -11.27 5.28 -27.99
N GLN A 84 -10.18 6.01 -27.72
CA GLN A 84 -9.01 6.02 -28.60
C GLN A 84 -8.28 4.67 -28.62
N ALA A 85 -8.15 4.00 -27.48
CA ALA A 85 -7.55 2.67 -27.39
C ALA A 85 -8.38 1.62 -28.17
N ILE A 86 -9.71 1.64 -28.06
CA ILE A 86 -10.60 0.74 -28.80
C ILE A 86 -10.49 1.00 -30.32
N GLN A 87 -10.31 2.26 -30.74
CA GLN A 87 -10.13 2.60 -32.16
C GLN A 87 -8.83 2.05 -32.77
N LEU A 88 -7.82 1.71 -31.96
CA LEU A 88 -6.61 1.05 -32.45
C LEU A 88 -6.82 -0.44 -32.72
N ASN A 89 -7.83 -1.05 -32.10
CA ASN A 89 -8.07 -2.48 -32.22
C ASN A 89 -8.71 -2.79 -33.58
N ASN A 90 -8.10 -3.71 -34.31
CA ASN A 90 -8.66 -4.29 -35.53
C ASN A 90 -9.54 -5.50 -35.23
N GLU A 91 -9.42 -6.09 -34.03
CA GLU A 91 -10.21 -7.22 -33.55
C GLU A 91 -10.59 -7.03 -32.05
N PRO A 92 -11.73 -7.58 -31.59
CA PRO A 92 -12.10 -7.53 -30.17
C PRO A 92 -11.02 -8.13 -29.27
N TYR A 93 -10.68 -7.45 -28.18
CA TYR A 93 -9.68 -7.89 -27.20
C TYR A 93 -8.27 -8.14 -27.77
N GLN A 94 -7.94 -7.49 -28.89
CA GLN A 94 -6.60 -7.54 -29.46
C GLN A 94 -5.56 -7.08 -28.43
N THR A 95 -4.48 -7.85 -28.31
CA THR A 95 -3.37 -7.49 -27.42
C THR A 95 -2.56 -6.34 -28.03
N MET A 96 -2.39 -5.29 -27.24
CA MET A 96 -1.52 -4.15 -27.53
C MET A 96 -0.25 -4.19 -26.70
N TYR A 97 0.76 -3.46 -27.14
CA TYR A 97 1.81 -2.99 -26.23
C TYR A 97 1.46 -1.58 -25.78
N GLY A 98 1.50 -1.33 -24.48
CA GLY A 98 1.21 -0.02 -23.90
C GLY A 98 2.27 0.44 -22.91
N GLU A 99 2.45 1.75 -22.86
CA GLU A 99 3.22 2.51 -21.91
C GLU A 99 2.29 3.59 -21.35
N VAL A 100 1.96 3.47 -20.07
CA VAL A 100 0.98 4.32 -19.38
C VAL A 100 1.59 4.90 -18.12
N ILE A 101 1.18 6.12 -17.77
CA ILE A 101 1.61 6.84 -16.59
C ILE A 101 0.39 7.02 -15.69
N GLY A 102 0.55 6.69 -14.42
CA GLY A 102 -0.57 6.68 -13.49
C GLY A 102 -0.17 6.23 -12.09
N HIS A 103 -1.16 5.93 -11.28
CA HIS A 103 -0.99 5.45 -9.91
C HIS A 103 -1.89 4.23 -9.65
N LEU A 104 -1.62 3.53 -8.55
CA LEU A 104 -2.40 2.38 -8.12
C LEU A 104 -3.45 2.78 -7.08
N ASN A 105 -4.62 2.17 -7.17
CA ASN A 105 -5.65 2.21 -6.14
C ASN A 105 -6.11 0.79 -5.79
N PRO A 106 -6.73 0.60 -4.61
CA PRO A 106 -7.32 -0.67 -4.27
C PRO A 106 -8.35 -1.14 -5.30
N PRO A 107 -8.43 -2.47 -5.57
CA PRO A 107 -9.45 -3.05 -6.43
C PRO A 107 -10.84 -2.91 -5.79
N GLY A 108 -11.90 -2.86 -6.61
CA GLY A 108 -13.29 -2.83 -6.13
C GLY A 108 -13.66 -4.10 -5.34
N ILE A 109 -14.58 -4.01 -4.39
CA ILE A 109 -15.01 -5.18 -3.59
C ILE A 109 -15.73 -6.20 -4.49
N ASP A 110 -16.46 -5.71 -5.48
CA ASP A 110 -17.19 -6.43 -6.51
C ASP A 110 -16.90 -5.89 -7.92
N GLY A 111 -17.50 -6.51 -8.94
CA GLY A 111 -17.34 -6.14 -10.35
C GLY A 111 -16.03 -6.63 -10.98
N PHE A 112 -15.77 -6.19 -12.21
CA PHE A 112 -14.68 -6.71 -13.04
C PHE A 112 -13.27 -6.53 -12.46
N SER A 113 -13.08 -5.53 -11.58
CA SER A 113 -11.77 -5.28 -10.95
C SER A 113 -11.49 -6.11 -9.71
N ALA A 114 -12.48 -6.84 -9.17
CA ALA A 114 -12.39 -7.45 -7.85
C ALA A 114 -11.34 -8.57 -7.73
N ASP A 115 -11.02 -9.22 -8.85
CA ASP A 115 -10.05 -10.32 -8.91
C ASP A 115 -8.60 -9.84 -9.13
N PHE A 116 -8.37 -8.54 -9.28
CA PHE A 116 -7.05 -7.95 -9.51
C PHE A 116 -6.39 -7.54 -8.19
N ASP A 117 -5.06 -7.59 -8.13
CA ASP A 117 -4.32 -7.13 -6.94
C ASP A 117 -4.43 -5.60 -6.76
N ALA A 118 -4.65 -4.84 -7.85
CA ALA A 118 -4.88 -3.39 -7.84
C ALA A 118 -5.52 -2.85 -9.14
N ASN A 119 -6.08 -1.65 -9.06
CA ASN A 119 -6.47 -0.81 -10.19
C ASN A 119 -5.32 0.13 -10.56
N PHE A 120 -4.89 0.16 -11.81
CA PHE A 120 -3.99 1.18 -12.33
C PHE A 120 -4.80 2.30 -12.98
N VAL A 121 -4.85 3.45 -12.31
CA VAL A 121 -5.54 4.65 -12.79
C VAL A 121 -4.62 5.37 -13.78
N VAL A 122 -5.00 5.35 -15.05
CA VAL A 122 -4.21 5.94 -16.13
C VAL A 122 -4.47 7.44 -16.17
N GLU A 123 -3.47 8.22 -15.77
CA GLU A 123 -3.51 9.67 -15.92
C GLU A 123 -3.10 10.09 -17.33
N GLN A 124 -2.09 9.44 -17.89
CA GLN A 124 -1.57 9.73 -19.23
C GLN A 124 -1.20 8.44 -19.97
N VAL A 125 -1.56 8.35 -21.25
CA VAL A 125 -1.00 7.35 -22.17
C VAL A 125 0.32 7.91 -22.70
N ASN A 126 1.43 7.20 -22.56
CA ASN A 126 2.70 7.60 -23.18
C ASN A 126 2.79 7.08 -24.63
N PHE A 127 2.45 5.80 -24.80
CA PHE A 127 2.48 5.11 -26.09
C PHE A 127 1.56 3.88 -26.05
N LEU A 128 0.81 3.61 -27.10
CA LEU A 128 -0.02 2.41 -27.25
C LEU A 128 0.02 1.97 -28.71
N THR A 129 0.19 0.68 -29.00
CA THR A 129 0.31 0.19 -30.38
C THR A 129 -0.17 -1.25 -30.53
N THR A 130 -0.82 -1.57 -31.66
CA THR A 130 -1.15 -2.94 -32.07
C THR A 130 -0.15 -3.52 -33.08
N GLU A 131 0.70 -2.70 -33.72
CA GLU A 131 1.62 -3.12 -34.79
C GLU A 131 2.58 -4.25 -34.36
N ASN A 132 3.05 -4.19 -33.11
CA ASN A 132 3.88 -5.24 -32.53
C ASN A 132 3.66 -5.28 -31.00
N PRO A 133 2.87 -6.24 -30.48
CA PRO A 133 2.61 -6.35 -29.04
C PRO A 133 3.80 -6.95 -28.26
N ASN A 134 4.77 -7.57 -28.93
CA ASN A 134 5.93 -8.22 -28.31
C ASN A 134 7.11 -7.25 -28.14
N ARG A 135 6.86 -6.09 -27.51
CA ARG A 135 7.89 -5.05 -27.27
C ARG A 135 8.52 -5.10 -25.88
N CYS A 136 8.05 -5.97 -24.98
CA CYS A 136 8.57 -6.05 -23.60
C CYS A 136 10.06 -6.41 -23.48
N GLN A 137 10.64 -7.07 -24.49
CA GLN A 137 12.07 -7.40 -24.52
C GLN A 137 12.95 -6.27 -25.08
N GLN A 138 12.34 -5.19 -25.60
CA GLN A 138 13.09 -4.08 -26.15
C GLN A 138 13.74 -3.25 -25.03
N PRO A 139 14.95 -2.69 -25.28
CA PRO A 139 15.57 -1.78 -24.33
C PRO A 139 14.69 -0.55 -24.11
N ASN A 140 14.88 0.10 -22.96
CA ASN A 140 14.23 1.37 -22.68
C ASN A 140 14.64 2.40 -23.75
N LYS A 141 13.66 3.17 -24.20
CA LYS A 141 13.80 4.21 -25.22
C LYS A 141 13.82 5.57 -24.54
N PRO A 142 14.69 6.48 -25.01
CA PRO A 142 14.65 7.86 -24.55
C PRO A 142 13.38 8.55 -25.05
N THR A 143 13.12 9.74 -24.52
CA THR A 143 12.11 10.64 -25.07
C THR A 143 12.37 10.84 -26.57
N ARG A 144 11.32 10.76 -27.38
CA ARG A 144 11.40 10.91 -28.84
C ARG A 144 10.21 11.70 -29.36
N VAL A 145 10.46 12.53 -30.35
CA VAL A 145 9.47 13.28 -31.10
C VAL A 145 9.68 13.07 -32.59
N PHE A 146 8.61 13.16 -33.39
CA PHE A 146 8.66 12.97 -34.83
C PHE A 146 7.42 13.55 -35.50
N GLY A 147 7.50 13.80 -36.80
CA GLY A 147 6.35 14.18 -37.63
C GLY A 147 6.60 13.83 -39.10
N ASN A 148 5.54 13.89 -39.91
CA ASN A 148 5.54 13.34 -41.27
C ASN A 148 5.55 14.42 -42.37
N GLU A 149 5.07 15.63 -42.10
CA GLU A 149 4.94 16.70 -43.08
C GLU A 149 5.56 18.02 -42.56
N PRO A 150 6.84 18.31 -42.84
CA PRO A 150 7.83 17.42 -43.49
C PRO A 150 8.24 16.24 -42.59
N SER A 151 8.90 15.21 -43.12
CA SER A 151 9.35 14.09 -42.29
C SER A 151 10.57 14.48 -41.44
N TRP A 152 10.43 14.35 -40.11
CA TRP A 152 11.47 14.68 -39.14
C TRP A 152 11.38 13.78 -37.90
N SER A 153 12.50 13.62 -37.20
CA SER A 153 12.50 13.07 -35.85
C SER A 153 13.61 13.65 -35.00
N ALA A 154 13.38 13.70 -33.69
CA ALA A 154 14.41 14.01 -32.71
C ALA A 154 14.33 13.05 -31.53
N SER A 155 15.47 12.51 -31.11
CA SER A 155 15.59 11.63 -29.95
C SER A 155 16.54 12.24 -28.91
N PHE A 156 16.21 12.13 -27.63
CA PHE A 156 17.03 12.64 -26.55
C PHE A 156 18.27 11.74 -26.32
N GLU A 157 19.45 12.36 -26.22
CA GLU A 157 20.71 11.72 -25.86
C GLU A 157 21.44 12.58 -24.83
N ALA A 158 21.77 12.03 -23.65
CA ALA A 158 22.55 12.64 -22.55
C ALA A 158 22.23 14.12 -22.22
N ASN A 159 22.70 15.07 -23.03
CA ASN A 159 22.59 16.53 -22.86
C ASN A 159 22.02 17.27 -24.09
N GLY A 160 21.42 16.56 -25.05
CA GLY A 160 20.89 17.16 -26.27
C GLY A 160 19.88 16.30 -27.01
N LEU A 161 19.54 16.74 -28.22
CA LEU A 161 18.64 16.07 -29.15
C LEU A 161 19.42 15.68 -30.40
N THR A 162 19.30 14.44 -30.83
CA THR A 162 19.75 14.02 -32.17
C THR A 162 18.59 14.22 -33.14
N PHE A 163 18.69 15.24 -34.00
CA PHE A 163 17.69 15.63 -34.99
C PHE A 163 18.01 15.04 -36.36
N GLN A 164 16.98 14.52 -37.03
CA GLN A 164 17.08 13.84 -38.31
C GLN A 164 15.95 14.26 -39.25
N GLN A 165 16.29 14.45 -40.52
CA GLN A 165 15.35 14.63 -41.62
C GLN A 165 15.73 13.71 -42.77
N ILE A 166 14.73 13.22 -43.51
CA ILE A 166 14.98 12.40 -44.69
C ILE A 166 15.83 13.20 -45.70
N GLY A 167 16.94 12.60 -46.13
CA GLY A 167 17.84 13.19 -47.13
C GLY A 167 18.79 14.27 -46.60
N LYS A 168 18.81 14.57 -45.30
CA LYS A 168 19.76 15.52 -44.69
C LYS A 168 20.70 14.84 -43.69
N GLN A 169 21.81 15.51 -43.36
CA GLN A 169 22.71 15.05 -42.30
C GLN A 169 22.04 15.18 -40.93
N THR A 170 22.35 14.23 -40.04
CA THR A 170 21.92 14.25 -38.64
C THR A 170 22.63 15.37 -37.88
N THR A 171 21.89 16.18 -37.13
CA THR A 171 22.44 17.28 -36.32
C THR A 171 22.18 17.05 -34.84
N LYS A 172 23.10 17.53 -33.98
CA LYS A 172 22.92 17.52 -32.52
C LYS A 172 22.51 18.90 -32.04
N LEU A 173 21.35 18.99 -31.39
CA LEU A 173 20.83 20.23 -30.82
C LEU A 173 21.08 20.24 -29.32
N ALA A 174 21.89 21.18 -28.84
CA ALA A 174 22.18 21.31 -27.42
C ALA A 174 21.00 21.97 -26.67
N ILE A 175 20.64 21.40 -25.52
CA ILE A 175 19.61 21.96 -24.63
C ILE A 175 20.27 22.95 -23.67
N LYS A 176 19.84 24.21 -23.69
CA LYS A 176 20.30 25.28 -22.78
C LYS A 176 19.61 25.21 -21.42
N SER A 177 18.30 24.97 -21.43
CA SER A 177 17.49 24.86 -20.22
C SER A 177 16.23 24.05 -20.51
N SER A 178 15.61 23.55 -19.44
CA SER A 178 14.37 22.78 -19.51
C SER A 178 13.38 23.24 -18.44
N GLN A 179 12.12 23.32 -18.82
CA GLN A 179 10.99 23.53 -17.92
C GLN A 179 10.05 22.33 -18.07
N LEU A 180 10.00 21.49 -17.04
CA LEU A 180 9.27 20.23 -17.04
C LEU A 180 8.06 20.33 -16.13
N GLN A 181 6.86 20.38 -16.72
CA GLN A 181 5.59 20.31 -16.00
C GLN A 181 4.85 19.03 -16.41
N PRO A 182 3.93 18.52 -15.58
CA PRO A 182 3.22 17.26 -15.88
C PRO A 182 2.56 17.25 -17.26
N ARG A 183 1.90 18.35 -17.64
CA ARG A 183 1.16 18.48 -18.90
C ARG A 183 1.91 19.19 -20.03
N GLN A 184 3.08 19.74 -19.75
CA GLN A 184 3.86 20.47 -20.75
C GLN A 184 5.36 20.43 -20.43
N ARG A 185 6.18 20.10 -21.42
CA ARG A 185 7.64 20.11 -21.31
C ARG A 185 8.21 21.02 -22.37
N THR A 186 8.99 22.01 -21.95
CA THR A 186 9.65 22.97 -22.85
C THR A 186 11.16 22.86 -22.67
N TYR A 187 11.88 22.73 -23.79
CA TYR A 187 13.34 22.67 -23.83
C TYR A 187 13.84 23.81 -24.71
N GLN A 188 14.61 24.71 -24.11
CA GLN A 188 15.24 25.79 -24.83
C GLN A 188 16.49 25.28 -25.53
N LEU A 189 16.56 25.45 -26.85
CA LEU A 189 17.68 25.04 -27.68
C LEU A 189 18.61 26.23 -27.96
N GLN A 190 19.75 25.99 -28.60
CA GLN A 190 20.65 27.08 -28.97
C GLN A 190 20.00 28.09 -29.90
N ASP A 191 19.20 27.60 -30.85
CA ASP A 191 18.63 28.29 -32.00
C ASP A 191 17.10 28.15 -32.08
N GLY A 192 16.45 27.68 -31.01
CA GLY A 192 15.00 27.47 -31.01
C GLY A 192 14.45 26.85 -29.72
N GLU A 193 13.36 26.11 -29.84
CA GLU A 193 12.59 25.55 -28.72
C GLU A 193 11.93 24.22 -29.13
N LEU A 194 11.99 23.21 -28.27
CA LEU A 194 11.13 22.04 -28.35
C LEU A 194 10.06 22.12 -27.26
N ARG A 195 8.79 22.06 -27.65
CA ARG A 195 7.65 22.01 -26.73
C ARG A 195 6.86 20.72 -26.94
N LEU A 196 6.69 19.94 -25.88
CA LEU A 196 5.76 18.83 -25.82
C LEU A 196 4.56 19.22 -24.96
N THR A 197 3.36 19.09 -25.50
CA THR A 197 2.10 19.31 -24.77
C THR A 197 1.35 17.99 -24.67
N GLU A 198 0.92 17.63 -23.47
CA GLU A 198 0.13 16.43 -23.22
C GLU A 198 -1.17 16.52 -24.02
N ASN A 199 -1.27 15.65 -25.02
CA ASN A 199 -2.47 15.46 -25.83
C ASN A 199 -2.24 14.21 -26.68
N LEU A 200 -3.26 13.37 -26.77
CA LEU A 200 -3.21 12.19 -27.62
C LEU A 200 -2.95 12.61 -29.08
N CYS A 201 -1.98 11.92 -29.69
CA CYS A 201 -1.49 12.18 -31.03
C CYS A 201 -1.37 10.84 -31.75
N SER A 202 -1.96 10.74 -32.93
CA SER A 202 -1.81 9.58 -33.81
C SER A 202 -1.39 10.05 -35.19
N ASP A 203 -0.62 9.23 -35.89
CA ASP A 203 -0.47 9.35 -37.32
C ASP A 203 -1.58 8.52 -37.97
N THR A 204 -2.27 9.09 -38.96
CA THR A 204 -3.34 8.44 -39.71
C THR A 204 -2.93 7.12 -40.38
N MET A 205 -1.63 6.87 -40.51
CA MET A 205 -1.06 5.67 -41.13
C MET A 205 -0.49 4.66 -40.13
N SER A 206 -0.52 4.94 -38.83
CA SER A 206 0.05 4.05 -37.79
C SER A 206 -1.04 3.50 -36.88
N ASP A 207 -0.99 2.20 -36.58
CA ASP A 207 -1.83 1.60 -35.54
C ASP A 207 -1.22 1.88 -34.15
N SER A 208 -0.93 3.16 -33.90
CA SER A 208 -0.15 3.65 -32.78
C SER A 208 -0.68 5.00 -32.28
N LEU A 209 -0.75 5.14 -30.96
CA LEU A 209 -1.17 6.32 -30.23
C LEU A 209 -0.03 6.81 -29.33
N TYR A 210 0.22 8.10 -29.37
CA TYR A 210 1.32 8.77 -28.67
C TYR A 210 0.77 9.80 -27.68
N GLY A 211 1.41 9.93 -26.53
CA GLY A 211 0.94 10.76 -25.42
C GLY A 211 1.14 12.27 -25.55
N TRP A 212 1.96 12.69 -26.52
CA TRP A 212 2.37 14.08 -26.64
C TRP A 212 2.19 14.58 -28.07
N LYS A 213 1.76 15.84 -28.17
CA LYS A 213 1.97 16.66 -29.37
C LYS A 213 3.28 17.43 -29.22
N ALA A 214 4.09 17.39 -30.26
CA ALA A 214 5.41 18.01 -30.30
C ALA A 214 5.43 19.18 -31.28
N THR A 215 5.96 20.32 -30.84
CA THR A 215 6.32 21.47 -31.67
C THR A 215 7.80 21.75 -31.51
N LEU A 216 8.59 21.62 -32.57
CA LEU A 216 10.01 21.96 -32.60
C LEU A 216 10.22 23.19 -33.49
N LYS A 217 10.84 24.23 -32.94
CA LYS A 217 11.39 25.36 -33.70
C LYS A 217 12.90 25.18 -33.78
N HIS A 218 13.45 25.14 -34.99
CA HIS A 218 14.87 24.91 -35.25
C HIS A 218 15.22 25.49 -36.63
N ASP A 219 16.33 26.22 -36.74
CA ASP A 219 16.78 26.87 -37.98
C ASP A 219 15.71 27.76 -38.67
N GLY A 220 14.87 28.44 -37.88
CA GLY A 220 13.79 29.30 -38.39
C GLY A 220 12.54 28.57 -38.89
N GLU A 221 12.58 27.23 -38.95
CA GLU A 221 11.44 26.38 -39.34
C GLU A 221 10.65 25.91 -38.12
N THR A 222 9.37 25.58 -38.33
CA THR A 222 8.50 24.99 -37.30
C THR A 222 8.02 23.61 -37.72
N TYR A 223 8.34 22.61 -36.90
CA TYR A 223 7.98 21.22 -37.10
C TYR A 223 6.90 20.82 -36.11
N GLN A 224 5.86 20.15 -36.59
CA GLN A 224 4.76 19.62 -35.78
C GLN A 224 4.75 18.09 -35.87
N GLY A 225 4.29 17.44 -34.81
CA GLY A 225 4.13 15.99 -34.81
C GLY A 225 3.77 15.40 -33.45
N CYS A 226 4.10 14.13 -33.27
CA CYS A 226 3.83 13.37 -32.06
C CYS A 226 5.10 13.16 -31.23
N GLY A 227 4.93 12.74 -29.98
CA GLY A 227 6.03 12.40 -29.10
C GLY A 227 5.66 11.43 -27.99
N MET A 228 6.70 10.83 -27.42
CA MET A 228 6.64 9.98 -26.25
C MET A 228 7.77 10.37 -25.29
N ALA A 229 7.48 10.35 -24.00
CA ALA A 229 8.49 10.46 -22.96
C ALA A 229 9.30 9.16 -22.87
N ALA A 230 10.49 9.24 -22.27
CA ALA A 230 11.29 8.06 -21.97
C ALA A 230 10.47 7.03 -21.16
N ASN A 231 10.54 5.77 -21.55
CA ASN A 231 9.72 4.70 -20.98
C ASN A 231 10.38 4.05 -19.74
N VAL A 232 10.87 4.90 -18.85
CA VAL A 232 11.55 4.52 -17.62
C VAL A 232 10.68 4.87 -16.43
N ASP A 233 10.54 3.91 -15.51
CA ASP A 233 9.97 4.18 -14.20
C ASP A 233 11.05 4.70 -13.25
N ALA A 234 10.87 5.94 -12.78
CA ALA A 234 11.78 6.59 -11.85
C ALA A 234 11.66 6.06 -10.42
N THR A 235 10.60 5.31 -10.09
CA THR A 235 10.33 4.82 -8.74
C THR A 235 10.96 3.46 -8.44
N LEU A 236 11.52 2.77 -9.44
CA LEU A 236 12.19 1.47 -9.29
C LEU A 236 13.36 1.47 -8.31
N GLY A 237 13.85 2.63 -7.88
CA GLY A 237 14.80 2.74 -6.76
C GLY A 237 14.24 2.26 -5.40
N TRP A 238 12.96 1.94 -5.31
CA TRP A 238 12.36 1.25 -4.16
C TRP A 238 12.29 -0.26 -4.32
N ALA A 239 12.37 -0.78 -5.56
CA ALA A 239 12.26 -2.20 -5.83
C ALA A 239 13.45 -2.96 -5.23
N ASN A 240 13.20 -3.74 -4.19
CA ASN A 240 14.20 -4.53 -3.49
C ASN A 240 13.50 -5.56 -2.58
N THR A 241 14.29 -6.47 -2.02
CA THR A 241 13.88 -7.26 -0.85
C THR A 241 14.42 -6.62 0.41
N TYR A 242 13.54 -6.36 1.36
CA TYR A 242 13.84 -5.83 2.68
C TYR A 242 13.52 -6.88 3.74
N VAL A 243 14.35 -6.99 4.76
CA VAL A 243 14.25 -7.99 5.82
C VAL A 243 14.33 -7.36 7.20
N ALA A 244 13.56 -7.87 8.13
CA ALA A 244 13.77 -7.69 9.56
C ALA A 244 13.95 -9.05 10.22
N THR A 245 14.94 -9.15 11.10
CA THR A 245 15.03 -10.22 12.09
C THR A 245 14.70 -9.63 13.43
N SER A 246 13.87 -10.31 14.20
CA SER A 246 13.64 -9.90 15.57
C SER A 246 14.92 -10.08 16.40
N THR A 247 15.26 -9.07 17.18
CA THR A 247 16.32 -9.15 18.21
C THR A 247 15.82 -9.85 19.49
N GLN A 248 14.50 -10.04 19.62
CA GLN A 248 13.85 -10.62 20.80
C GLN A 248 13.36 -12.07 20.57
N SER A 249 13.07 -12.45 19.32
CA SER A 249 12.57 -13.79 18.94
C SER A 249 13.51 -14.45 17.93
N GLN A 250 14.35 -15.38 18.43
CA GLN A 250 15.25 -16.15 17.58
C GLN A 250 14.45 -16.97 16.56
N GLY A 251 14.68 -16.71 15.27
CA GLY A 251 14.06 -17.44 14.16
C GLY A 251 12.77 -16.86 13.60
N PHE A 252 12.34 -15.68 14.04
CA PHE A 252 11.33 -14.88 13.35
C PHE A 252 11.98 -13.91 12.36
N GLU A 253 11.50 -13.93 11.11
CA GLU A 253 11.94 -13.04 10.04
C GLU A 253 10.74 -12.50 9.26
N VAL A 254 10.74 -11.19 9.03
CA VAL A 254 9.84 -10.52 8.09
C VAL A 254 10.63 -10.24 6.82
N GLN A 255 10.17 -10.72 5.67
CA GLN A 255 10.74 -10.44 4.37
C GLN A 255 9.70 -9.74 3.52
N MET A 256 9.91 -8.45 3.21
CA MET A 256 9.08 -7.68 2.29
C MET A 256 9.80 -7.52 0.96
N THR A 257 9.20 -7.98 -0.13
CA THR A 257 9.70 -7.77 -1.48
C THR A 257 8.80 -6.76 -2.19
N LEU A 258 9.41 -5.66 -2.62
CA LEU A 258 8.83 -4.67 -3.54
C LEU A 258 9.34 -5.00 -4.94
N ASN A 259 8.49 -5.54 -5.80
CA ASN A 259 8.90 -6.00 -7.13
C ASN A 259 8.89 -4.84 -8.15
N PRO A 260 9.71 -4.90 -9.21
CA PRO A 260 9.72 -3.88 -10.27
C PRO A 260 8.42 -3.71 -11.05
N ASP A 261 7.48 -4.65 -10.91
CA ASP A 261 6.14 -4.57 -11.49
C ASP A 261 5.13 -3.86 -10.58
N HIS A 262 5.58 -3.24 -9.49
CA HIS A 262 4.75 -2.63 -8.44
C HIS A 262 3.94 -3.59 -7.58
N SER A 263 4.14 -4.91 -7.72
CA SER A 263 3.59 -5.87 -6.77
C SER A 263 4.42 -5.90 -5.49
N ALA A 264 3.76 -6.12 -4.36
CA ALA A 264 4.38 -6.25 -3.06
C ALA A 264 4.05 -7.62 -2.46
N THR A 265 5.01 -8.20 -1.75
CA THR A 265 4.79 -9.44 -1.00
C THR A 265 5.50 -9.34 0.35
N THR A 266 4.78 -9.59 1.44
CA THR A 266 5.38 -9.73 2.77
C THR A 266 5.30 -11.19 3.20
N LYS A 267 6.43 -11.78 3.58
CA LYS A 267 6.52 -13.14 4.10
C LYS A 267 6.99 -13.12 5.54
N TYR A 268 6.21 -13.71 6.43
CA TYR A 268 6.59 -13.90 7.82
C TYR A 268 7.04 -15.35 7.99
N ARG A 269 8.30 -15.53 8.37
CA ARG A 269 8.91 -16.83 8.64
C ARG A 269 9.09 -16.97 10.13
N TYR A 270 8.75 -18.15 10.63
CA TYR A 270 8.86 -18.51 12.05
C TYR A 270 9.86 -19.66 12.20
N SER A 271 10.49 -19.77 13.37
CA SER A 271 11.32 -20.92 13.73
C SER A 271 10.51 -22.21 13.71
N HIS A 272 11.18 -23.34 13.47
CA HIS A 272 10.63 -24.71 13.54
C HIS A 272 9.76 -25.19 12.36
N GLY A 273 10.00 -24.70 11.14
CA GLY A 273 9.49 -25.34 9.92
C GLY A 273 8.00 -25.11 9.62
N GLN A 274 7.40 -24.09 10.24
CA GLN A 274 6.06 -23.64 9.90
C GLN A 274 6.00 -23.07 8.48
N ALA A 275 4.84 -23.24 7.83
CA ALA A 275 4.59 -22.58 6.56
C ALA A 275 4.61 -21.05 6.77
N PRO A 276 5.30 -20.29 5.91
CA PRO A 276 5.34 -18.85 6.05
C PRO A 276 3.95 -18.25 5.82
N LEU A 277 3.62 -17.23 6.60
CA LEU A 277 2.47 -16.40 6.30
C LEU A 277 2.83 -15.45 5.17
N ILE A 278 1.96 -15.31 4.16
CA ILE A 278 2.22 -14.51 2.96
C ILE A 278 1.11 -13.49 2.78
N GLU A 279 1.47 -12.21 2.76
CA GLU A 279 0.64 -11.11 2.29
C GLU A 279 1.03 -10.76 0.85
N ARG A 280 0.06 -10.40 0.02
CA ARG A 280 0.26 -9.95 -1.36
C ARG A 280 -0.52 -8.67 -1.61
N GLY A 281 0.02 -7.78 -2.43
CA GLY A 281 -0.64 -6.58 -2.89
C GLY A 281 0.28 -5.77 -3.78
N TYR A 282 0.37 -4.47 -3.53
CA TYR A 282 1.13 -3.54 -4.35
C TYR A 282 1.88 -2.47 -3.54
N TRP A 283 2.77 -1.75 -4.21
CA TRP A 283 3.48 -0.61 -3.64
C TRP A 283 3.57 0.56 -4.62
N GLN A 284 3.66 1.77 -4.09
CA GLN A 284 3.87 2.99 -4.87
C GLN A 284 4.56 4.09 -4.06
N GLN A 285 5.33 4.93 -4.74
CA GLN A 285 6.06 6.03 -4.10
C GLN A 285 5.10 7.19 -3.77
N LEU A 286 5.20 7.74 -2.55
CA LEU A 286 4.52 8.98 -2.16
C LEU A 286 5.47 10.18 -2.25
N SER A 287 6.74 9.97 -1.91
CA SER A 287 7.80 10.96 -2.00
C SER A 287 9.16 10.27 -2.15
N PRO A 288 10.26 11.00 -2.44
CA PRO A 288 11.60 10.40 -2.47
C PRO A 288 12.01 9.68 -1.16
N SER A 289 11.35 10.01 -0.04
CA SER A 289 11.61 9.42 1.28
C SER A 289 10.50 8.51 1.78
N GLN A 290 9.38 8.34 1.07
CA GLN A 290 8.24 7.58 1.57
C GLN A 290 7.59 6.71 0.49
N VAL A 291 7.29 5.45 0.84
CA VAL A 291 6.61 4.48 0.01
C VAL A 291 5.37 3.96 0.72
N GLN A 292 4.26 3.87 -0.01
CA GLN A 292 3.03 3.23 0.43
C GLN A 292 3.06 1.77 0.00
N VAL A 293 2.72 0.88 0.93
CA VAL A 293 2.58 -0.55 0.67
C VAL A 293 1.18 -0.97 1.09
N VAL A 294 0.41 -1.50 0.16
CA VAL A 294 -0.97 -1.95 0.38
C VAL A 294 -1.04 -3.45 0.09
N MET A 295 -1.36 -4.24 1.11
CA MET A 295 -1.64 -5.67 0.97
C MET A 295 -3.14 -5.84 0.77
N THR A 296 -3.53 -6.58 -0.26
CA THR A 296 -4.94 -6.86 -0.59
C THR A 296 -5.34 -8.29 -0.23
N HIS A 297 -4.36 -9.17 -0.06
CA HIS A 297 -4.55 -10.57 0.29
C HIS A 297 -3.64 -10.97 1.44
N HIS A 298 -4.22 -11.69 2.40
CA HIS A 298 -3.53 -12.37 3.47
C HIS A 298 -3.77 -13.88 3.32
N GLN A 299 -2.74 -14.62 2.92
CA GLN A 299 -2.85 -15.97 2.36
C GLN A 299 -3.82 -16.01 1.15
N GLN A 300 -4.94 -16.72 1.30
CA GLN A 300 -6.01 -16.86 0.31
C GLN A 300 -7.23 -16.01 0.63
N GLN A 301 -7.18 -15.19 1.69
CA GLN A 301 -8.27 -14.34 2.11
C GLN A 301 -8.01 -12.89 1.72
N ARG A 302 -9.06 -12.22 1.25
CA ARG A 302 -9.00 -10.80 0.94
C ARG A 302 -9.01 -10.01 2.26
N LEU A 303 -7.90 -9.34 2.55
CA LEU A 303 -7.73 -8.49 3.71
C LEU A 303 -6.89 -7.30 3.30
N MET A 304 -7.47 -6.12 3.39
CA MET A 304 -6.80 -4.88 3.07
C MET A 304 -6.01 -4.37 4.27
N SER A 305 -4.69 -4.29 4.12
CA SER A 305 -3.84 -3.55 5.03
C SER A 305 -2.91 -2.59 4.31
N GLU A 306 -2.59 -1.48 4.96
CA GLU A 306 -1.86 -0.36 4.39
C GLU A 306 -0.79 0.10 5.39
N ARG A 307 0.46 0.17 4.94
CA ARG A 307 1.61 0.64 5.72
C ARG A 307 2.34 1.72 4.93
N LEU A 308 2.71 2.80 5.61
CA LEU A 308 3.57 3.84 5.04
C LEU A 308 4.98 3.68 5.59
N PHE A 309 5.94 3.37 4.73
CA PHE A 309 7.33 3.23 5.10
C PHE A 309 8.10 4.51 4.77
N THR A 310 8.81 5.04 5.76
CA THR A 310 9.75 6.15 5.59
C THR A 310 11.17 5.59 5.47
N ARG A 311 11.93 6.10 4.50
CA ARG A 311 13.34 5.75 4.31
C ARG A 311 14.20 6.59 5.25
N GLU A 312 14.95 5.92 6.12
CA GLU A 312 15.87 6.52 7.09
C GLU A 312 17.29 5.99 6.83
N GLY A 313 18.06 6.69 6.00
CA GLY A 313 19.32 6.13 5.50
C GLY A 313 19.06 4.89 4.65
N ASN A 314 19.57 3.73 5.09
CA ASN A 314 19.40 2.45 4.39
C ASN A 314 18.21 1.62 4.89
N GLN A 315 17.47 2.05 5.92
CA GLN A 315 16.34 1.27 6.46
C GLN A 315 14.98 1.84 6.00
N LEU A 316 13.97 0.98 6.01
CA LEU A 316 12.56 1.36 5.86
C LEU A 316 11.86 1.20 7.20
N LYS A 317 11.17 2.24 7.67
CA LYS A 317 10.46 2.23 8.94
C LYS A 317 8.98 2.56 8.75
N ALA A 318 8.11 1.70 9.29
CA ALA A 318 6.69 1.98 9.44
C ALA A 318 6.32 1.92 10.93
N THR A 319 5.67 2.94 11.46
CA THR A 319 5.25 3.00 12.87
C THR A 319 3.78 2.69 13.08
N LYS A 320 3.01 2.66 12.00
CA LYS A 320 1.57 2.41 12.00
C LYS A 320 1.18 1.53 10.83
N GLU A 321 0.09 0.80 11.01
CA GLU A 321 -0.58 0.03 9.98
C GLU A 321 -2.07 0.36 10.01
N LYS A 322 -2.69 0.42 8.83
CA LYS A 322 -4.14 0.57 8.70
C LYS A 322 -4.72 -0.74 8.21
N VAL A 323 -5.72 -1.27 8.92
CA VAL A 323 -6.47 -2.47 8.51
C VAL A 323 -7.94 -2.08 8.41
N GLY A 324 -8.53 -2.23 7.21
CA GLY A 324 -9.81 -1.60 6.92
C GLY A 324 -9.72 -0.07 7.04
N ASN A 325 -10.53 0.52 7.93
CA ASN A 325 -10.55 1.98 8.16
C ASN A 325 -9.81 2.42 9.44
N LEU A 326 -9.24 1.48 10.19
CA LEU A 326 -8.62 1.76 11.49
C LEU A 326 -7.11 1.78 11.38
N VAL A 327 -6.50 2.76 12.02
CA VAL A 327 -5.04 2.95 12.08
C VAL A 327 -4.54 2.50 13.45
N TYR A 328 -3.56 1.60 13.45
CA TYR A 328 -2.96 1.00 14.64
C TYR A 328 -1.48 1.37 14.70
N PRO A 329 -0.92 1.67 15.89
CA PRO A 329 0.52 1.68 16.06
C PRO A 329 1.07 0.26 15.90
N ILE A 330 2.20 0.13 15.20
CA ILE A 330 3.00 -1.09 15.19
C ILE A 330 3.84 -1.07 16.48
N ALA A 331 3.87 -2.19 17.19
CA ALA A 331 4.54 -2.30 18.48
C ALA A 331 6.05 -2.06 18.44
N ASP A 332 6.66 -1.90 19.62
CA ASP A 332 8.10 -1.69 19.82
C ASP A 332 8.70 -0.53 19.00
N GLY A 333 7.89 0.49 18.71
CA GLY A 333 8.32 1.68 17.96
C GLY A 333 8.31 1.51 16.43
N GLY A 334 7.76 0.41 15.92
CA GLY A 334 7.50 0.18 14.50
C GLY A 334 8.22 -1.01 13.88
N LEU A 335 7.86 -1.30 12.63
CA LEU A 335 8.54 -2.26 11.78
C LEU A 335 9.70 -1.58 11.05
N VAL A 336 10.94 -1.99 11.35
CA VAL A 336 12.16 -1.53 10.68
C VAL A 336 12.73 -2.64 9.81
N LEU A 337 12.82 -2.42 8.50
CA LEU A 337 13.31 -3.37 7.51
C LEU A 337 14.61 -2.86 6.87
N TYR A 338 15.55 -3.77 6.60
CA TYR A 338 16.85 -3.50 5.98
C TYR A 338 16.95 -4.18 4.61
N PRO A 339 17.60 -3.58 3.59
CA PRO A 339 17.85 -4.24 2.32
C PRO A 339 18.58 -5.57 2.54
N ALA A 340 18.11 -6.64 1.89
CA ALA A 340 18.69 -7.97 2.05
C ALA A 340 20.19 -8.02 1.68
N THR A 341 20.65 -7.14 0.79
CA THR A 341 22.06 -6.99 0.40
C THR A 341 22.96 -6.46 1.51
N VAL A 342 22.42 -5.79 2.52
CA VAL A 342 23.18 -5.23 3.65
C VAL A 342 23.44 -6.31 4.73
N ARG A 343 22.74 -7.45 4.69
CA ARG A 343 22.89 -8.52 5.68
C ARG A 343 24.20 -9.30 5.61
N ASP A 344 24.95 -9.21 4.51
CA ASP A 344 26.28 -9.82 4.40
C ASP A 344 27.37 -9.03 5.15
N GLU A 345 27.06 -7.83 5.68
CA GLU A 345 28.04 -6.97 6.37
C GLU A 345 27.52 -6.45 7.73
N GLY A 346 27.46 -7.32 8.76
CA GLY A 346 27.29 -6.97 10.18
C GLY A 346 25.84 -6.65 10.61
N ILE A 347 25.35 -6.87 11.84
CA ILE A 347 25.97 -6.96 13.16
C ILE A 347 25.06 -7.86 14.03
N MET A 348 25.61 -8.93 14.63
CA MET A 348 25.02 -9.59 15.79
C MET A 348 25.35 -8.76 17.04
N GLN A 349 24.34 -8.17 17.67
CA GLN A 349 24.46 -7.75 19.08
C GLN A 349 23.76 -8.80 19.97
N PRO A 350 24.35 -9.21 21.11
CA PRO A 350 23.76 -10.22 21.97
C PRO A 350 22.62 -9.63 22.82
N ALA A 351 21.46 -10.29 22.83
CA ALA A 351 20.37 -9.98 23.74
C ALA A 351 20.70 -10.42 25.18
N GLU A 352 20.38 -9.57 26.16
CA GLU A 352 20.55 -9.83 27.58
C GLU A 352 19.71 -11.03 28.06
N LYS A 353 20.30 -11.89 28.89
CA LYS A 353 19.61 -12.99 29.57
C LYS A 353 18.61 -12.44 30.60
N ARG A 354 17.35 -12.90 30.56
CA ARG A 354 16.36 -12.71 31.63
C ARG A 354 15.86 -14.04 32.21
N THR A 355 15.43 -13.98 33.47
CA THR A 355 15.30 -15.07 34.45
C THR A 355 14.02 -15.88 34.33
N ASN A 356 14.16 -17.22 34.23
CA ASN A 356 13.06 -18.19 34.31
C ASN A 356 12.74 -18.55 35.78
N ASN A 357 11.81 -17.82 36.41
CA ASN A 357 11.09 -18.37 37.56
C ASN A 357 9.74 -18.91 37.07
N PRO A 358 9.39 -20.19 37.34
CA PRO A 358 8.13 -20.76 36.91
C PRO A 358 6.96 -20.04 37.58
N ILE A 359 5.91 -19.74 36.82
CA ILE A 359 4.65 -19.20 37.35
C ILE A 359 3.97 -20.29 38.18
N GLY A 360 3.39 -19.91 39.32
CA GLY A 360 2.61 -20.80 40.19
C GLY A 360 1.30 -21.27 39.55
N SER A 361 0.45 -21.90 40.34
CA SER A 361 -0.88 -22.36 39.92
C SER A 361 -1.97 -21.44 40.45
N ALA A 362 -2.95 -21.08 39.60
CA ALA A 362 -4.09 -20.25 39.98
C ALA A 362 -5.31 -20.51 39.09
N ASP A 363 -6.50 -20.48 39.65
CA ASP A 363 -7.76 -20.55 38.91
C ASP A 363 -8.41 -19.18 38.88
N VAL A 364 -8.57 -18.63 37.69
CA VAL A 364 -9.21 -17.32 37.47
C VAL A 364 -10.54 -17.57 36.74
N PRO A 365 -11.68 -17.57 37.47
CA PRO A 365 -12.98 -17.77 36.86
C PRO A 365 -13.38 -16.56 36.01
N SER A 366 -14.25 -16.77 35.03
CA SER A 366 -14.87 -15.67 34.30
C SER A 366 -16.11 -15.13 35.02
N SER A 367 -16.50 -13.91 34.69
CA SER A 367 -17.68 -13.22 35.22
C SER A 367 -18.76 -13.08 34.15
N ALA A 368 -20.01 -13.18 34.59
CA ALA A 368 -21.20 -12.72 33.86
C ALA A 368 -21.90 -11.55 34.57
N GLU A 369 -21.21 -10.89 35.52
CA GLU A 369 -21.68 -9.65 36.10
C GLU A 369 -21.48 -8.51 35.11
N PHE A 370 -22.49 -7.65 34.99
CA PHE A 370 -22.42 -6.47 34.13
C PHE A 370 -21.43 -5.46 34.72
N ASP A 371 -20.41 -5.11 33.95
CA ASP A 371 -19.52 -3.98 34.22
C ASP A 371 -19.60 -2.98 33.08
N SER A 372 -19.88 -1.72 33.42
CA SER A 372 -20.09 -0.66 32.42
C SER A 372 -18.88 -0.36 31.54
N LYS A 373 -17.64 -0.54 32.04
CA LYS A 373 -16.41 -0.31 31.27
C LYS A 373 -16.12 -1.48 30.35
N VAL A 374 -16.35 -2.70 30.82
CA VAL A 374 -16.26 -3.90 29.99
C VAL A 374 -17.28 -3.84 28.86
N ASP A 375 -18.54 -3.52 29.18
CA ASP A 375 -19.61 -3.36 28.19
C ASP A 375 -19.27 -2.30 27.15
N ALA A 376 -18.72 -1.16 27.58
CA ALA A 376 -18.24 -0.11 26.68
C ALA A 376 -17.11 -0.60 25.76
N ALA A 377 -16.12 -1.31 26.28
CA ALA A 377 -15.02 -1.87 25.47
C ALA A 377 -15.52 -2.88 24.42
N VAL A 378 -16.46 -3.75 24.82
CA VAL A 378 -17.08 -4.74 23.92
C VAL A 378 -17.93 -4.05 22.87
N ARG A 379 -18.82 -3.13 23.24
CA ARG A 379 -19.62 -2.35 22.27
C ARG A 379 -18.75 -1.52 21.34
N ASN A 380 -17.65 -0.97 21.83
CA ASN A 380 -16.69 -0.27 20.99
C ASN A 380 -16.07 -1.23 19.96
N TYR A 381 -15.72 -2.47 20.35
CA TYR A 381 -15.28 -3.50 19.39
C TYR A 381 -16.34 -3.75 18.29
N PHE A 382 -17.62 -3.89 18.64
CA PHE A 382 -18.69 -4.06 17.66
C PHE A 382 -18.85 -2.83 16.75
N PHE A 383 -18.80 -1.63 17.33
CA PHE A 383 -18.88 -0.37 16.60
C PHE A 383 -17.74 -0.22 15.58
N ILE A 384 -16.48 -0.40 15.99
CA ILE A 384 -15.31 -0.22 15.11
C ILE A 384 -15.24 -1.30 14.01
N HIS A 385 -15.83 -2.48 14.22
CA HIS A 385 -15.90 -3.57 13.23
C HIS A 385 -17.20 -3.57 12.40
N GLN A 386 -18.07 -2.58 12.58
CA GLN A 386 -19.36 -2.46 11.86
C GLN A 386 -20.26 -3.70 12.00
N THR A 387 -20.19 -4.37 13.15
CA THR A 387 -21.05 -5.50 13.48
C THR A 387 -22.08 -5.07 14.53
N THR A 388 -23.35 -5.45 14.35
CA THR A 388 -24.38 -5.14 15.34
C THR A 388 -24.25 -6.08 16.55
N PRO A 389 -24.22 -5.54 17.78
CA PRO A 389 -24.03 -6.36 18.98
C PRO A 389 -25.30 -7.13 19.40
N ASN A 390 -26.45 -6.84 18.80
CA ASN A 390 -27.75 -7.40 19.18
C ASN A 390 -27.72 -8.94 19.25
N ASN A 391 -28.33 -9.48 20.31
CA ASN A 391 -28.47 -10.92 20.59
C ASN A 391 -27.15 -11.65 20.88
N ASN A 392 -26.03 -10.94 21.11
CA ASN A 392 -24.80 -11.56 21.56
C ASN A 392 -24.68 -11.53 23.09
N GLN A 393 -24.02 -12.53 23.63
CA GLN A 393 -23.67 -12.66 25.04
C GLN A 393 -22.16 -12.75 25.21
N TYR A 394 -21.66 -12.26 26.34
CA TYR A 394 -20.24 -12.37 26.68
C TYR A 394 -20.00 -12.73 28.14
N ARG A 395 -18.85 -13.36 28.38
CA ARG A 395 -18.23 -13.50 29.70
C ARG A 395 -16.85 -12.88 29.66
N TRP A 396 -16.37 -12.40 30.79
CA TRP A 396 -15.12 -11.65 30.84
C TRP A 396 -14.30 -11.95 32.08
N LEU A 397 -13.00 -11.67 32.02
CA LEU A 397 -12.10 -11.56 33.17
C LEU A 397 -10.98 -10.59 32.83
N THR A 398 -10.25 -10.16 33.84
CA THR A 398 -9.02 -9.38 33.66
C THR A 398 -7.82 -10.19 34.13
N TYR A 399 -6.68 -10.01 33.46
CA TYR A 399 -5.41 -10.62 33.85
C TYR A 399 -4.25 -9.81 33.27
N ASP A 400 -3.20 -9.59 34.05
CA ASP A 400 -1.97 -8.93 33.58
C ASP A 400 -1.13 -9.87 32.70
N LEU A 401 -1.30 -9.74 31.37
CA LEU A 401 -0.62 -10.58 30.39
C LEU A 401 0.78 -10.05 30.06
N ASN A 402 1.04 -8.75 30.21
CA ASN A 402 2.31 -8.14 29.83
C ASN A 402 3.24 -7.80 31.03
N SER A 403 2.78 -8.07 32.25
CA SER A 403 3.46 -7.78 33.52
C SER A 403 3.75 -6.29 33.75
N ASP A 404 2.91 -5.39 33.21
CA ASP A 404 3.04 -3.93 33.39
C ASP A 404 2.31 -3.39 34.64
N GLY A 405 1.59 -4.26 35.35
CA GLY A 405 0.82 -3.93 36.55
C GLY A 405 -0.60 -3.43 36.28
N ASN A 406 -1.01 -3.30 35.02
CA ASN A 406 -2.38 -3.08 34.60
C ASN A 406 -2.91 -4.34 33.91
N GLU A 407 -4.15 -4.72 34.23
CA GLU A 407 -4.69 -5.97 33.69
C GLU A 407 -5.35 -5.77 32.33
N GLU A 408 -5.02 -6.67 31.39
CA GLU A 408 -5.73 -6.82 30.13
C GLU A 408 -7.14 -7.35 30.37
N LEU A 409 -8.08 -6.93 29.53
CA LEU A 409 -9.43 -7.47 29.51
C LEU A 409 -9.53 -8.61 28.49
N LEU A 410 -9.99 -9.78 28.94
CA LEU A 410 -10.29 -10.93 28.10
C LEU A 410 -11.80 -11.14 28.06
N VAL A 411 -12.38 -11.16 26.87
CA VAL A 411 -13.84 -11.31 26.66
C VAL A 411 -14.12 -12.48 25.73
N GLN A 412 -14.84 -13.47 26.20
CA GLN A 412 -15.33 -14.57 25.38
C GLN A 412 -16.76 -14.25 24.92
N LEU A 413 -16.98 -14.18 23.60
CA LEU A 413 -18.29 -13.97 22.96
C LEU A 413 -18.98 -15.31 22.69
N ASP A 414 -20.31 -15.32 22.63
CA ASP A 414 -21.14 -16.46 22.23
C ASP A 414 -21.07 -16.83 20.73
N TRP A 415 -20.09 -16.30 20.02
CA TRP A 415 -19.73 -16.66 18.66
C TRP A 415 -19.00 -18.01 18.63
N CYS A 416 -19.79 -19.07 18.76
CA CYS A 416 -19.29 -20.43 18.95
C CYS A 416 -19.54 -21.34 17.75
N GLY A 417 -18.59 -22.23 17.48
CA GLY A 417 -18.71 -23.37 16.57
C GLY A 417 -18.28 -24.66 17.25
N SER A 418 -18.10 -25.73 16.47
CA SER A 418 -17.67 -27.04 17.00
C SER A 418 -16.27 -27.04 17.62
N GLY A 419 -15.44 -26.04 17.32
CA GLY A 419 -14.11 -25.87 17.88
C GLY A 419 -14.04 -24.97 19.12
N GLY A 420 -15.13 -24.29 19.50
CA GLY A 420 -15.14 -23.32 20.60
C GLY A 420 -15.67 -21.95 20.20
N CYS A 421 -15.55 -21.00 21.12
CA CYS A 421 -16.10 -19.63 21.01
C CYS A 421 -15.04 -18.61 20.56
N THR A 422 -15.42 -17.35 20.33
CA THR A 422 -14.47 -16.29 19.99
C THR A 422 -14.00 -15.59 21.26
N LEU A 423 -12.68 -15.41 21.41
CA LEU A 423 -12.06 -14.61 22.46
C LEU A 423 -11.58 -13.28 21.87
N LEU A 424 -11.85 -12.20 22.57
CA LEU A 424 -11.27 -10.88 22.36
C LEU A 424 -10.33 -10.56 23.53
N ILE A 425 -9.20 -9.95 23.23
CA ILE A 425 -8.24 -9.47 24.23
C ILE A 425 -8.05 -7.98 23.99
N PHE A 426 -8.12 -7.21 25.06
CA PHE A 426 -7.95 -5.77 25.07
C PHE A 426 -6.76 -5.41 25.96
N GLU A 427 -5.83 -4.65 25.40
CA GLU A 427 -4.71 -4.04 26.12
C GLU A 427 -5.21 -2.92 27.02
N HIS A 428 -4.64 -2.80 28.21
CA HIS A 428 -4.90 -1.65 29.06
C HIS A 428 -4.02 -0.46 28.65
N HIS A 429 -4.60 0.57 28.02
CA HIS A 429 -3.89 1.74 27.54
C HIS A 429 -4.56 3.04 28.03
N GLU A 430 -3.80 3.92 28.69
CA GLU A 430 -4.27 5.24 29.13
C GLU A 430 -5.61 5.23 29.91
N LYS A 431 -5.83 4.21 30.74
CA LYS A 431 -7.04 3.97 31.57
C LYS A 431 -8.27 3.45 30.80
N GLU A 432 -8.10 3.04 29.56
CA GLU A 432 -9.13 2.40 28.75
C GLU A 432 -8.66 1.04 28.21
N TRP A 433 -9.61 0.15 27.93
CA TRP A 433 -9.32 -1.12 27.26
C TRP A 433 -9.44 -0.96 25.75
N ARG A 434 -8.29 -1.09 25.06
CA ARG A 434 -8.19 -1.01 23.61
C ARG A 434 -8.09 -2.41 23.03
N PHE A 435 -8.92 -2.72 22.04
CA PHE A 435 -8.89 -4.02 21.36
C PHE A 435 -7.49 -4.32 20.81
N ASN A 436 -6.96 -5.50 21.14
CA ASN A 436 -5.62 -5.94 20.75
C ASN A 436 -5.67 -7.22 19.90
N SER A 437 -6.40 -8.25 20.33
CA SER A 437 -6.42 -9.54 19.65
C SER A 437 -7.81 -10.14 19.55
N ARG A 438 -8.09 -10.82 18.44
CA ARG A 438 -9.25 -11.71 18.27
C ARG A 438 -8.75 -13.11 17.99
N ILE A 439 -9.23 -14.08 18.74
CA ILE A 439 -8.88 -15.49 18.62
C ILE A 439 -10.17 -16.29 18.45
N THR A 440 -10.21 -17.15 17.44
CA THR A 440 -11.37 -17.99 17.11
C THR A 440 -11.18 -19.41 17.66
N LEU A 441 -12.29 -20.15 17.83
CA LEU A 441 -12.27 -21.57 18.24
C LEU A 441 -11.59 -21.80 19.61
N VAL A 442 -11.89 -20.93 20.56
CA VAL A 442 -11.36 -20.98 21.92
C VAL A 442 -12.23 -21.87 22.80
N GLN A 443 -11.60 -22.87 23.43
CA GLN A 443 -12.21 -23.71 24.45
C GLN A 443 -11.70 -23.28 25.83
N SER A 444 -12.62 -23.09 26.77
CA SER A 444 -12.28 -22.84 28.17
C SER A 444 -11.99 -24.16 28.89
N PRO A 445 -11.05 -24.22 29.86
CA PRO A 445 -10.21 -23.11 30.32
C PRO A 445 -9.04 -22.79 29.37
N ILE A 446 -8.58 -21.55 29.42
CA ILE A 446 -7.37 -21.07 28.72
C ILE A 446 -6.20 -21.18 29.69
N MET A 447 -5.15 -21.90 29.32
CA MET A 447 -3.97 -22.08 30.16
C MET A 447 -2.97 -20.95 29.87
N LEU A 448 -2.31 -20.37 30.88
CA LEU A 448 -1.17 -19.49 30.60
C LEU A 448 0.09 -20.29 30.33
N GLY A 449 0.96 -19.75 29.48
CA GLY A 449 2.29 -20.25 29.26
C GLY A 449 3.25 -19.89 30.40
N GLN A 450 4.23 -20.75 30.63
CA GLN A 450 5.40 -20.45 31.49
C GLN A 450 6.26 -19.32 30.90
N GLN A 451 6.17 -19.11 29.58
CA GLN A 451 6.98 -18.17 28.81
C GLN A 451 6.18 -16.93 28.42
N THR A 452 6.92 -15.89 28.06
CA THR A 452 6.40 -14.67 27.43
C THR A 452 7.03 -14.54 26.05
N SER A 453 6.25 -14.03 25.08
CA SER A 453 6.72 -13.65 23.75
C SER A 453 6.42 -12.17 23.55
N HIS A 454 7.40 -11.37 23.11
CA HIS A 454 7.24 -9.91 22.89
C HIS A 454 6.56 -9.18 24.05
N GLY A 455 7.01 -9.44 25.28
CA GLY A 455 6.51 -8.82 26.51
C GLY A 455 5.21 -9.42 27.07
N TRP A 456 4.47 -10.22 26.30
CA TRP A 456 3.18 -10.78 26.72
C TRP A 456 3.26 -12.28 27.01
N ARG A 457 2.44 -12.77 27.95
CA ARG A 457 2.35 -14.19 28.30
C ARG A 457 1.87 -15.01 27.12
N ASP A 458 2.48 -16.16 26.88
CA ASP A 458 1.93 -17.09 25.89
C ASP A 458 0.58 -17.63 26.38
N LEU A 459 -0.37 -17.85 25.47
CA LEU A 459 -1.67 -18.46 25.78
C LEU A 459 -1.71 -19.87 25.26
N ILE A 460 -2.24 -20.81 26.03
CA ILE A 460 -2.30 -22.22 25.66
C ILE A 460 -3.76 -22.67 25.61
N PHE A 461 -4.17 -23.16 24.45
CA PHE A 461 -5.55 -23.54 24.17
C PHE A 461 -5.66 -25.04 23.92
N ASN A 462 -6.70 -25.66 24.48
CA ASN A 462 -7.12 -26.99 24.05
C ASN A 462 -7.84 -26.85 22.70
N VAL A 463 -7.34 -27.52 21.67
CA VAL A 463 -7.95 -27.56 20.35
C VAL A 463 -8.54 -28.95 20.13
N SER A 464 -9.83 -29.00 19.84
CA SER A 464 -10.56 -30.21 19.48
C SER A 464 -11.80 -29.87 18.64
N GLY A 465 -12.44 -30.87 18.00
CA GLY A 465 -13.62 -30.63 17.16
C GLY A 465 -13.28 -30.24 15.72
N GLY A 466 -14.29 -30.17 14.84
CA GLY A 466 -14.12 -29.77 13.43
C GLY A 466 -13.19 -30.66 12.59
N GLY A 467 -12.91 -31.90 13.02
CA GLY A 467 -11.96 -32.81 12.38
C GLY A 467 -10.50 -32.67 12.83
N ALA A 468 -10.20 -31.73 13.75
CA ALA A 468 -8.87 -31.56 14.30
C ALA A 468 -8.51 -32.68 15.31
N LYS A 469 -7.25 -33.11 15.31
CA LYS A 469 -6.70 -34.00 16.34
C LYS A 469 -6.57 -33.23 17.64
N ALA A 470 -7.13 -33.76 18.73
CA ALA A 470 -7.08 -33.12 20.03
C ALA A 470 -5.63 -32.89 20.50
N ALA A 471 -5.28 -31.64 20.78
CA ALA A 471 -3.97 -31.23 21.28
C ALA A 471 -4.03 -29.88 21.99
N GLN A 472 -3.02 -29.59 22.81
CA GLN A 472 -2.80 -28.24 23.35
C GLN A 472 -1.94 -27.46 22.40
N HIS A 473 -2.28 -26.20 22.13
CA HIS A 473 -1.55 -25.33 21.21
C HIS A 473 -1.08 -24.07 21.92
N VAL A 474 0.16 -23.67 21.69
CA VAL A 474 0.77 -22.46 22.27
C VAL A 474 0.66 -21.29 21.30
N MET A 475 0.01 -20.23 21.77
CA MET A 475 -0.20 -18.97 21.08
C MET A 475 0.77 -17.95 21.64
N GLN A 476 1.83 -17.72 20.87
CA GLN A 476 2.83 -16.72 21.18
C GLN A 476 2.36 -15.36 20.69
N TYR A 477 2.45 -14.35 21.54
CA TYR A 477 2.15 -12.98 21.13
C TYR A 477 3.17 -12.53 20.08
N THR A 478 2.72 -11.88 19.02
CA THR A 478 3.55 -11.54 17.84
C THR A 478 4.27 -10.19 17.98
N GLY A 479 4.03 -9.47 19.07
CA GLY A 479 4.35 -8.06 19.22
C GLY A 479 3.15 -7.16 18.90
N VAL A 480 2.26 -7.56 17.99
CA VAL A 480 1.04 -6.78 17.64
C VAL A 480 -0.21 -7.41 18.23
N SER A 481 -0.37 -8.72 18.05
CA SER A 481 -1.53 -9.48 18.50
C SER A 481 -1.20 -10.97 18.68
N TYR A 482 -2.07 -11.73 19.33
CA TYR A 482 -2.05 -13.18 19.25
C TYR A 482 -2.59 -13.65 17.89
N PRO A 483 -2.10 -14.79 17.37
CA PRO A 483 -2.62 -15.35 16.12
C PRO A 483 -4.14 -15.60 16.18
N LEU A 484 -4.80 -15.61 15.01
CA LEU A 484 -6.26 -15.67 14.92
C LEU A 484 -6.87 -17.02 15.33
N ASN A 485 -6.13 -18.12 15.22
CA ASN A 485 -6.68 -19.46 15.40
C ASN A 485 -5.65 -20.41 16.05
N PRO A 486 -5.94 -20.97 17.25
CA PRO A 486 -5.04 -21.88 17.93
C PRO A 486 -4.75 -23.18 17.18
N SER A 487 -5.65 -23.67 16.33
CA SER A 487 -5.43 -24.94 15.59
C SER A 487 -4.27 -24.87 14.60
N MET A 488 -3.85 -23.66 14.23
CA MET A 488 -2.75 -23.40 13.31
C MET A 488 -1.42 -23.17 14.04
N ALA A 489 -1.43 -23.06 15.37
CA ALA A 489 -0.25 -22.80 16.18
C ALA A 489 0.49 -24.11 16.54
N PRO A 490 1.75 -24.06 17.03
CA PRO A 490 2.44 -25.25 17.50
C PRO A 490 1.69 -25.95 18.63
N THR A 491 1.82 -27.27 18.70
CA THR A 491 1.41 -27.99 19.90
C THR A 491 2.31 -27.59 21.07
N ALA A 492 1.70 -27.27 22.22
CA ALA A 492 2.39 -26.93 23.44
C ALA A 492 3.06 -28.18 24.03
N THR A 493 4.30 -28.04 24.50
CA THR A 493 4.97 -29.05 25.32
C THR A 493 4.51 -28.94 26.78
N PRO A 494 4.52 -30.04 27.57
CA PRO A 494 4.10 -29.99 28.97
C PRO A 494 4.80 -28.92 29.81
N ASN A 495 6.07 -28.64 29.51
CA ASN A 495 6.88 -27.64 30.24
C ASN A 495 6.53 -26.19 29.88
N GLN A 496 5.80 -25.96 28.79
CA GLN A 496 5.31 -24.64 28.41
C GLN A 496 3.99 -24.31 29.13
N VAL A 497 3.25 -25.31 29.60
CA VAL A 497 1.96 -25.11 30.27
C VAL A 497 2.22 -24.70 31.73
N SER A 498 1.69 -23.55 32.14
CA SER A 498 1.68 -23.16 33.56
C SER A 498 0.47 -23.72 34.29
N GLY A 499 0.46 -23.60 35.62
CA GLY A 499 -0.67 -23.97 36.45
C GLY A 499 -1.80 -22.93 36.48
N VAL A 500 -1.70 -21.83 35.74
CA VAL A 500 -2.73 -20.78 35.71
C VAL A 500 -3.79 -21.08 34.66
N ARG A 501 -5.05 -21.11 35.09
CA ARG A 501 -6.24 -21.37 34.26
C ARG A 501 -7.16 -20.17 34.24
N LEU A 502 -7.25 -19.50 33.11
CA LEU A 502 -8.21 -18.43 32.85
C LEU A 502 -9.54 -19.04 32.35
N PHE A 503 -10.66 -18.40 32.66
CA PHE A 503 -12.01 -18.95 32.42
C PHE A 503 -12.15 -20.35 33.05
N SER A 504 -11.64 -20.51 34.28
CA SER A 504 -11.55 -21.78 34.98
C SER A 504 -12.90 -22.41 35.33
N ASP A 505 -13.97 -21.61 35.32
CA ASP A 505 -15.36 -22.02 35.51
C ASP A 505 -15.93 -22.82 34.33
N GLY A 506 -15.33 -22.71 33.13
CA GLY A 506 -15.72 -23.49 31.96
C GLY A 506 -17.14 -23.18 31.44
N ILE A 507 -17.73 -22.07 31.88
CA ILE A 507 -19.09 -21.66 31.52
C ILE A 507 -19.04 -20.94 30.17
N SER A 508 -19.79 -21.44 29.19
CA SER A 508 -19.92 -20.78 27.89
C SER A 508 -20.79 -19.52 28.00
N PRO A 509 -20.48 -18.43 27.27
CA PRO A 509 -21.33 -17.24 27.19
C PRO A 509 -22.75 -17.53 26.70
N VAL A 510 -22.96 -18.59 25.91
CA VAL A 510 -24.30 -19.05 25.47
C VAL A 510 -25.15 -19.51 26.64
N ARG A 511 -24.52 -20.14 27.65
CA ARG A 511 -25.20 -20.70 28.83
C ARG A 511 -25.52 -19.61 29.84
N GLU A 512 -24.57 -18.71 30.07
CA GLU A 512 -24.67 -17.65 31.07
C GLU A 512 -23.69 -16.53 30.72
N GLY A 513 -24.18 -15.42 30.17
CA GLY A 513 -23.36 -14.27 29.82
C GLY A 513 -24.13 -12.95 29.92
N VAL A 514 -23.39 -11.85 29.99
CA VAL A 514 -23.94 -10.50 29.90
C VAL A 514 -24.47 -10.29 28.48
N ARG A 515 -25.70 -9.81 28.34
CA ARG A 515 -26.31 -9.53 27.03
C ARG A 515 -25.95 -8.13 26.54
N LEU A 516 -25.56 -8.04 25.27
CA LEU A 516 -25.28 -6.78 24.58
C LEU A 516 -26.51 -6.17 23.91
#